data_AF-A0A5D3B3E8-F1
#
_entry.id   AF-A0A5D3B3E8-F1
#
_cell.length_a   1.000
_cell.length_b   1.000
_cell.length_c   1.000
_cell.angle_alpha   90.00
_cell.angle_beta   90.00
_cell.angle_gamma   90.00
#
_symmetry.space_group_name_H-M   'P 1'
#
loop_
_entity.id
_entity.type
_entity.pdbx_description
1 polymer ?
#
loop_
_entity_poly.entity_id
_entity_poly.type
_entity_poly.pdbx_seq_one_letter_code
_entity_poly.pdbx_strand_id
1 'polypeptide(L)'
;MATLDPKQDQASARQRGHSAVDFKSATTGIAAKTMRNELNRMVANVQDPAKKKIFEAEMQSFFILFNRFLTERAKGEKLDWEKINPPKPEQVRPYKELDGVDPSILDKLAVLKLNGGLGTTMGCVGPKSIIEVREGMTFLDLSVRQIEHLNEKYNVNVPFILMNSFNTDEDTARIIQKYQNHNINILTFNQSRYPRVDKESLLPCPQESESEKTNWYPPGHGDIFDALTNSGLLDKLIAAGKEYIFISNVDNLGAVVDLNIMQTMIDAQAEYVMEVTDKTKADVKGGTIIDYDGKARLLEVAQVPKDHLDEFCSTRKFKIFNTNNIWANLKSIKRVMDEDALSLEIIVNNKVTDKGQAVIQLETAIGAAIKHFDSAIGINVPRSRFLPVKSCSDLLLIKSKLYNLEHGVLTMDKSREFGGTPVVKLGDEFKKVANFEKRFKSIPNITELDHLTVSGDVSFGKGVRLAGTCIIVATEGNKIVIPDGTNLENKLITGNLSIIDH
;
A
#
# COMPACT_ATOMS: atom_id res chain seq x y z
N MET A 1 2.44 -2.20 -87.06
CA MET A 1 2.63 -1.04 -86.18
C MET A 1 1.26 -0.56 -85.74
N ALA A 2 0.83 -0.97 -84.55
CA ALA A 2 -0.38 -0.49 -83.90
C ALA A 2 -0.11 -0.48 -82.39
N THR A 3 -0.31 0.68 -81.79
CA THR A 3 -0.15 1.05 -80.38
C THR A 3 -1.17 0.36 -79.48
N LEU A 4 -0.74 -0.22 -78.35
CA LEU A 4 -1.59 -0.54 -77.20
C LEU A 4 -0.79 -0.42 -75.89
N ASP A 5 -1.29 0.44 -74.99
CA ASP A 5 -0.87 0.61 -73.60
C ASP A 5 -0.99 -0.68 -72.76
N PRO A 6 -0.09 -0.94 -71.79
CA PRO A 6 -0.32 -1.93 -70.77
C PRO A 6 -1.10 -1.34 -69.58
N LYS A 7 -2.29 -1.90 -69.33
CA LYS A 7 -3.15 -1.62 -68.17
C LYS A 7 -2.43 -1.89 -66.84
N GLN A 8 -2.67 -1.00 -65.87
CA GLN A 8 -2.37 -1.19 -64.45
C GLN A 8 -3.24 -2.32 -63.85
N ASP A 9 -2.60 -3.36 -63.30
CA ASP A 9 -3.22 -4.26 -62.33
C ASP A 9 -3.03 -3.68 -60.92
N GLN A 10 -4.04 -2.97 -60.42
CA GLN A 10 -4.17 -2.67 -58.99
C GLN A 10 -4.73 -3.90 -58.27
N ALA A 11 -3.85 -4.74 -57.73
CA ALA A 11 -4.24 -5.69 -56.70
C ALA A 11 -4.45 -4.94 -55.38
N SER A 12 -5.72 -4.78 -54.97
CA SER A 12 -6.10 -4.19 -53.69
C SER A 12 -5.56 -5.05 -52.54
N ALA A 13 -4.57 -4.53 -51.80
CA ALA A 13 -4.18 -5.08 -50.51
C ALA A 13 -5.34 -4.87 -49.52
N ARG A 14 -6.18 -5.90 -49.33
CA ARG A 14 -7.24 -5.91 -48.31
C ARG A 14 -6.62 -5.62 -46.94
N GLN A 15 -7.03 -4.50 -46.34
CA GLN A 15 -6.81 -4.14 -44.95
C GLN A 15 -7.24 -5.29 -44.02
N ARG A 16 -6.29 -6.06 -43.48
CA ARG A 16 -6.50 -7.07 -42.44
C ARG A 16 -6.46 -6.48 -41.01
N GLY A 17 -6.62 -5.16 -40.86
CA GLY A 17 -6.56 -4.46 -39.57
C GLY A 17 -7.93 -4.21 -38.92
N HIS A 18 -8.96 -3.87 -39.71
CA HIS A 18 -10.25 -3.41 -39.16
C HIS A 18 -11.08 -4.55 -38.53
N SER A 19 -11.14 -5.73 -39.16
CA SER A 19 -12.03 -6.82 -38.70
C SER A 19 -11.66 -7.43 -37.34
N ALA A 20 -10.38 -7.44 -36.96
CA ALA A 20 -9.94 -7.97 -35.67
C ALA A 20 -10.21 -7.00 -34.51
N VAL A 21 -10.14 -5.69 -34.77
CA VAL A 21 -10.46 -4.64 -33.80
C VAL A 21 -11.98 -4.55 -33.61
N ASP A 22 -12.74 -4.64 -34.69
CA ASP A 22 -14.21 -4.64 -34.65
C ASP A 22 -14.77 -5.88 -33.91
N PHE A 23 -14.17 -7.06 -34.11
CA PHE A 23 -14.54 -8.28 -33.41
C PHE A 23 -14.20 -8.23 -31.90
N LYS A 24 -13.03 -7.69 -31.54
CA LYS A 24 -12.65 -7.46 -30.13
C LYS A 24 -13.60 -6.47 -29.48
N SER A 25 -13.94 -5.37 -30.15
CA SER A 25 -14.88 -4.33 -29.69
C SER A 25 -16.29 -4.91 -29.45
N ALA A 26 -16.79 -5.72 -30.38
CA ALA A 26 -18.08 -6.39 -30.23
C ALA A 26 -18.10 -7.39 -29.06
N THR A 27 -17.02 -8.15 -28.87
CA THR A 27 -16.88 -9.11 -27.77
C THR A 27 -16.81 -8.40 -26.41
N THR A 28 -16.11 -7.26 -26.33
CA THR A 28 -16.07 -6.44 -25.11
C THR A 28 -17.43 -5.82 -24.76
N GLY A 29 -18.19 -5.39 -25.77
CA GLY A 29 -19.54 -4.85 -25.56
C GLY A 29 -20.52 -5.87 -25.00
N ILE A 30 -20.44 -7.13 -25.45
CA ILE A 30 -21.26 -8.23 -24.91
C ILE A 30 -20.88 -8.51 -23.45
N ALA A 31 -19.59 -8.64 -23.14
CA ALA A 31 -19.13 -8.90 -21.78
C ALA A 31 -19.56 -7.80 -20.80
N ALA A 32 -19.42 -6.52 -21.19
CA ALA A 32 -19.91 -5.40 -20.39
C ALA A 32 -21.42 -5.45 -20.17
N LYS A 33 -22.21 -5.75 -21.21
CA LYS A 33 -23.67 -5.86 -21.07
C LYS A 33 -24.08 -6.99 -20.14
N THR A 34 -23.46 -8.16 -20.26
CA THR A 34 -23.73 -9.31 -19.39
C THR A 34 -23.37 -9.01 -17.95
N MET A 35 -22.20 -8.42 -17.70
CA MET A 35 -21.79 -7.96 -16.36
C MET A 35 -22.84 -7.01 -15.77
N ARG A 36 -23.25 -5.98 -16.52
CA ARG A 36 -24.27 -5.02 -16.05
C ARG A 36 -25.58 -5.69 -15.67
N ASN A 37 -26.04 -6.66 -16.45
CA ASN A 37 -27.28 -7.39 -16.14
C ASN A 37 -27.17 -8.18 -14.83
N GLU A 38 -26.04 -8.86 -14.61
CA GLU A 38 -25.80 -9.62 -13.37
C GLU A 38 -25.70 -8.69 -12.15
N LEU A 39 -24.98 -7.56 -12.27
CA LEU A 39 -24.91 -6.54 -11.21
C LEU A 39 -26.30 -5.97 -10.88
N ASN A 40 -27.09 -5.62 -11.89
CA ASN A 40 -28.45 -5.11 -11.70
C ASN A 40 -29.36 -6.16 -11.05
N ARG A 41 -29.21 -7.44 -11.39
CA ARG A 41 -29.93 -8.54 -10.73
C ARG A 41 -29.57 -8.60 -9.24
N MET A 42 -28.29 -8.51 -8.90
CA MET A 42 -27.85 -8.51 -7.50
C MET A 42 -28.42 -7.33 -6.72
N VAL A 43 -28.41 -6.12 -7.30
CA VAL A 43 -28.97 -4.90 -6.67
C VAL A 43 -30.49 -5.02 -6.48
N ALA A 44 -31.21 -5.61 -7.45
CA ALA A 44 -32.66 -5.80 -7.36
C ALA A 44 -33.06 -6.74 -6.21
N ASN A 45 -32.21 -7.72 -5.88
CA ASN A 45 -32.48 -8.70 -4.82
C ASN A 45 -32.29 -8.15 -3.39
N VAL A 46 -31.68 -6.96 -3.23
CA VAL A 46 -31.51 -6.33 -1.91
C VAL A 46 -32.83 -5.73 -1.43
N GLN A 47 -33.34 -6.26 -0.31
CA GLN A 47 -34.64 -5.87 0.25
C GLN A 47 -34.60 -4.55 1.04
N ASP A 48 -33.51 -4.32 1.79
CA ASP A 48 -33.34 -3.13 2.62
C ASP A 48 -33.01 -1.90 1.75
N PRO A 49 -33.85 -0.85 1.73
CA PRO A 49 -33.64 0.34 0.90
C PRO A 49 -32.33 1.08 1.19
N ALA A 50 -31.90 1.12 2.45
CA ALA A 50 -30.68 1.84 2.84
C ALA A 50 -29.44 1.09 2.35
N LYS A 51 -29.39 -0.24 2.58
CA LYS A 51 -28.32 -1.09 2.07
C LYS A 51 -28.31 -1.15 0.54
N LYS A 52 -29.49 -1.16 -0.09
CA LYS A 52 -29.63 -1.16 -1.54
C LYS A 52 -28.97 0.06 -2.17
N LYS A 53 -29.18 1.26 -1.61
CA LYS A 53 -28.57 2.50 -2.13
C LYS A 53 -27.04 2.44 -2.09
N ILE A 54 -26.46 1.96 -0.98
CA ILE A 54 -25.00 1.83 -0.82
C ILE A 54 -24.47 0.79 -1.81
N PHE A 55 -25.08 -0.39 -1.83
CA PHE A 55 -24.66 -1.49 -2.71
C PHE A 55 -24.81 -1.13 -4.19
N GLU A 56 -25.85 -0.38 -4.57
CA GLU A 56 -26.01 0.13 -5.93
C GLU A 56 -24.87 1.06 -6.33
N ALA A 57 -24.46 1.99 -5.45
CA ALA A 57 -23.31 2.87 -5.70
C ALA A 57 -22.01 2.07 -5.86
N GLU A 58 -21.77 1.06 -5.01
CA GLU A 58 -20.62 0.15 -5.13
C GLU A 58 -20.62 -0.59 -6.48
N MET A 59 -21.77 -1.15 -6.89
CA MET A 59 -21.87 -1.90 -8.14
C MET A 59 -21.75 -1.00 -9.37
N GLN A 60 -22.26 0.24 -9.31
CA GLN A 60 -22.07 1.23 -10.36
C GLN A 60 -20.60 1.61 -10.52
N SER A 61 -19.92 1.92 -9.40
CA SER A 61 -18.49 2.26 -9.42
C SER A 61 -17.63 1.08 -9.94
N PHE A 62 -17.92 -0.14 -9.46
CA PHE A 62 -17.29 -1.35 -10.01
C PHE A 62 -17.53 -1.52 -11.51
N PHE A 63 -18.76 -1.28 -11.99
CA PHE A 63 -19.07 -1.40 -13.41
C PHE A 63 -18.27 -0.42 -14.26
N ILE A 64 -18.11 0.83 -13.80
CA ILE A 64 -17.29 1.85 -14.49
C ILE A 64 -15.84 1.35 -14.60
N LEU A 65 -15.28 0.86 -13.50
CA LEU A 65 -13.93 0.29 -13.47
C LEU A 65 -13.78 -0.91 -14.42
N PHE A 66 -14.74 -1.84 -14.40
CA PHE A 66 -14.74 -3.02 -15.27
C PHE A 66 -14.84 -2.65 -16.76
N ASN A 67 -15.70 -1.68 -17.10
CA ASN A 67 -15.84 -1.21 -18.47
C ASN A 67 -14.57 -0.51 -18.97
N ARG A 68 -13.91 0.28 -18.11
CA ARG A 68 -12.60 0.87 -18.41
C ARG A 68 -11.54 -0.21 -18.62
N PHE A 69 -11.50 -1.24 -17.77
CA PHE A 69 -10.60 -2.39 -17.93
C PHE A 69 -10.78 -3.09 -19.29
N LEU A 70 -12.01 -3.34 -19.72
CA LEU A 70 -12.27 -3.96 -21.03
C LEU A 70 -11.80 -3.05 -22.19
N THR A 71 -12.02 -1.74 -22.05
CA THR A 71 -11.62 -0.75 -23.06
C THR A 71 -10.10 -0.63 -23.17
N GLU A 72 -9.39 -0.51 -22.04
CA GLU A 72 -7.92 -0.46 -21.99
C GLU A 72 -7.31 -1.75 -22.53
N ARG A 73 -7.88 -2.92 -22.19
CA ARG A 73 -7.47 -4.21 -22.72
C ARG A 73 -7.65 -4.32 -24.23
N ALA A 74 -8.70 -3.73 -24.79
CA ALA A 74 -8.96 -3.72 -26.22
C ALA A 74 -8.03 -2.77 -26.98
N LYS A 75 -7.78 -1.57 -26.43
CA LYS A 75 -6.87 -0.58 -27.00
C LYS A 75 -5.41 -1.02 -26.95
N GLY A 76 -5.00 -1.71 -25.88
CA GLY A 76 -3.62 -2.11 -25.67
C GLY A 76 -2.65 -0.93 -25.57
N GLU A 77 -3.15 0.26 -25.21
CA GLU A 77 -2.32 1.46 -25.02
C GLU A 77 -1.31 1.20 -23.92
N LYS A 78 -0.03 1.26 -24.30
CA LYS A 78 1.09 1.23 -23.37
C LYS A 78 1.58 2.65 -23.18
N LEU A 79 2.13 2.89 -22.00
CA LEU A 79 2.84 4.13 -21.73
C LEU A 79 4.02 4.26 -22.71
N ASP A 80 4.14 5.44 -23.33
CA ASP A 80 5.22 5.75 -24.26
C ASP A 80 6.50 6.01 -23.47
N TRP A 81 7.45 5.07 -23.55
CA TRP A 81 8.68 5.09 -22.75
C TRP A 81 9.56 6.31 -23.06
N GLU A 82 9.55 6.77 -24.31
CA GLU A 82 10.38 7.89 -24.77
C GLU A 82 9.93 9.24 -24.19
N LYS A 83 8.71 9.32 -23.67
CA LYS A 83 8.18 10.53 -23.02
C LYS A 83 8.53 10.61 -21.54
N ILE A 84 9.07 9.53 -20.96
CA ILE A 84 9.43 9.51 -19.54
C ILE A 84 10.69 10.33 -19.31
N ASN A 85 10.57 11.36 -18.48
CA ASN A 85 11.69 12.16 -18.05
C ASN A 85 11.94 12.01 -16.54
N PRO A 86 13.19 12.20 -16.08
CA PRO A 86 13.46 12.34 -14.66
C PRO A 86 12.64 13.50 -14.08
N PRO A 87 12.13 13.39 -12.84
CA PRO A 87 11.39 14.48 -12.22
C PRO A 87 12.27 15.72 -12.10
N LYS A 88 11.68 16.89 -12.35
CA LYS A 88 12.36 18.19 -12.20
C LYS A 88 12.63 18.48 -10.72
N PRO A 89 13.65 19.31 -10.38
CA PRO A 89 13.92 19.70 -8.99
C PRO A 89 12.71 20.34 -8.28
N GLU A 90 11.86 21.03 -9.03
CA GLU A 90 10.62 21.64 -8.53
C GLU A 90 9.54 20.59 -8.18
N GLN A 91 9.56 19.46 -8.89
CA GLN A 91 8.61 18.36 -8.71
C GLN A 91 9.02 17.42 -7.58
N VAL A 92 10.32 17.30 -7.25
CA VAL A 92 10.78 16.50 -6.11
C VAL A 92 11.80 17.27 -5.29
N ARG A 93 11.40 17.70 -4.10
CA ARG A 93 12.24 18.50 -3.19
C ARG A 93 12.95 17.63 -2.15
N PRO A 94 14.22 17.89 -1.82
CA PRO A 94 14.89 17.22 -0.71
C PRO A 94 14.31 17.63 0.65
N TYR A 95 14.10 16.67 1.54
CA TYR A 95 13.59 16.96 2.90
C TYR A 95 14.50 17.89 3.72
N LYS A 96 15.80 17.91 3.45
CA LYS A 96 16.78 18.75 4.15
C LYS A 96 16.65 20.25 3.87
N GLU A 97 15.95 20.60 2.79
CA GLU A 97 15.75 21.98 2.34
C GLU A 97 14.40 22.55 2.79
N LEU A 98 13.65 21.79 3.59
CA LEU A 98 12.35 22.23 4.10
C LEU A 98 12.55 23.07 5.35
N ASP A 99 12.10 24.31 5.29
CA ASP A 99 12.04 25.23 6.42
C ASP A 99 10.57 25.42 6.81
N GLY A 100 10.25 25.39 8.10
CA GLY A 100 8.88 25.70 8.54
C GLY A 100 8.44 25.03 9.84
N VAL A 101 8.21 25.83 10.88
CA VAL A 101 7.72 25.34 12.18
C VAL A 101 6.65 26.29 12.71
N ASP A 102 5.53 26.42 11.99
CA ASP A 102 4.33 27.01 12.58
C ASP A 102 3.41 25.87 13.05
N PRO A 103 3.31 25.58 14.36
CA PRO A 103 2.43 24.52 14.86
C PRO A 103 0.94 24.83 14.68
N SER A 104 0.55 26.08 14.41
CA SER A 104 -0.86 26.47 14.25
C SER A 104 -1.53 25.79 13.06
N ILE A 105 -0.73 25.32 12.08
CA ILE A 105 -1.22 24.60 10.91
C ILE A 105 -1.87 23.25 11.28
N LEU A 106 -1.53 22.67 12.44
CA LEU A 106 -2.08 21.39 12.90
C LEU A 106 -3.60 21.41 13.06
N ASP A 107 -4.19 22.56 13.39
CA ASP A 107 -5.66 22.68 13.50
C ASP A 107 -6.36 22.43 12.16
N LYS A 108 -5.66 22.59 11.04
CA LYS A 108 -6.17 22.32 9.69
C LYS A 108 -5.94 20.87 9.23
N LEU A 109 -5.23 20.05 10.01
CA LEU A 109 -4.84 18.69 9.65
C LEU A 109 -5.88 17.66 10.12
N ALA A 110 -6.09 16.64 9.29
CA ALA A 110 -6.63 15.35 9.66
C ALA A 110 -5.62 14.22 9.34
N VAL A 111 -5.57 13.17 10.14
CA VAL A 111 -4.69 12.02 9.90
C VAL A 111 -5.53 10.80 9.58
N LEU A 112 -5.22 10.13 8.48
CA LEU A 112 -5.89 8.91 8.02
C LEU A 112 -4.91 7.75 7.92
N LYS A 113 -5.27 6.61 8.53
CA LYS A 113 -4.54 5.36 8.37
C LYS A 113 -5.32 4.36 7.53
N LEU A 114 -4.65 3.78 6.54
CA LEU A 114 -5.18 2.70 5.72
C LEU A 114 -5.18 1.42 6.57
N ASN A 115 -6.38 0.97 6.96
CA ASN A 115 -6.61 -0.14 7.89
C ASN A 115 -7.37 -1.33 7.23
N GLY A 116 -7.50 -1.34 5.90
CA GLY A 116 -8.22 -2.40 5.19
C GLY A 116 -7.51 -3.77 5.12
N GLY A 117 -6.22 -3.81 5.48
CA GLY A 117 -5.34 -4.98 5.33
C GLY A 117 -5.45 -5.99 6.46
N LEU A 118 -5.42 -7.28 6.10
CA LEU A 118 -5.43 -8.39 7.04
C LEU A 118 -4.01 -8.85 7.41
N GLY A 119 -3.86 -9.39 8.62
CA GLY A 119 -2.62 -9.98 9.13
C GLY A 119 -2.31 -11.40 8.61
N THR A 120 -3.00 -11.88 7.57
CA THR A 120 -2.96 -13.28 7.12
C THR A 120 -1.57 -13.74 6.67
N THR A 121 -0.77 -12.85 6.06
CA THR A 121 0.62 -13.15 5.66
C THR A 121 1.49 -13.53 6.85
N MET A 122 1.21 -12.94 8.01
CA MET A 122 1.90 -13.22 9.28
C MET A 122 1.14 -14.24 10.15
N GLY A 123 0.10 -14.89 9.59
CA GLY A 123 -0.67 -15.93 10.28
C GLY A 123 -1.62 -15.42 11.36
N CYS A 124 -1.90 -14.12 11.42
CA CYS A 124 -2.85 -13.53 12.35
C CYS A 124 -4.26 -13.47 11.75
N VAL A 125 -5.27 -13.73 12.59
CA VAL A 125 -6.69 -13.56 12.24
C VAL A 125 -7.10 -12.12 12.59
N GLY A 126 -7.67 -11.40 11.64
CA GLY A 126 -8.14 -10.03 11.82
C GLY A 126 -7.26 -8.93 11.20
N PRO A 127 -7.58 -7.66 11.47
CA PRO A 127 -6.83 -6.50 11.01
C PRO A 127 -5.36 -6.56 11.38
N LYS A 128 -4.51 -6.17 10.42
CA LYS A 128 -3.05 -6.11 10.65
C LYS A 128 -2.67 -5.12 11.75
N SER A 129 -3.49 -4.10 11.95
CA SER A 129 -3.28 -3.05 12.95
C SER A 129 -3.26 -3.55 14.40
N ILE A 130 -3.80 -4.74 14.66
CA ILE A 130 -3.92 -5.34 16.00
C ILE A 130 -2.72 -6.24 16.34
N ILE A 131 -1.81 -6.47 15.39
CA ILE A 131 -0.61 -7.25 15.66
C ILE A 131 0.24 -6.49 16.68
N GLU A 132 0.66 -7.19 17.73
CA GLU A 132 1.56 -6.64 18.74
C GLU A 132 2.94 -6.37 18.14
N VAL A 133 3.35 -5.11 18.24
CA VAL A 133 4.61 -4.61 17.70
C VAL A 133 5.67 -4.54 18.77
N ARG A 134 5.37 -3.93 19.92
CA ARG A 134 6.38 -3.66 20.97
C ARG A 134 5.73 -3.47 22.33
N GLU A 135 6.27 -4.11 23.35
CA GLU A 135 5.86 -3.90 24.76
C GLU A 135 4.34 -4.03 24.98
N GLY A 136 3.68 -5.01 24.34
CA GLY A 136 2.23 -5.18 24.44
C GLY A 136 1.39 -4.19 23.62
N MET A 137 2.02 -3.24 22.90
CA MET A 137 1.33 -2.28 22.05
C MET A 137 1.22 -2.78 20.61
N THR A 138 0.03 -2.60 20.04
CA THR A 138 -0.28 -2.87 18.63
C THR A 138 0.09 -1.68 17.73
N PHE A 139 0.04 -1.85 16.41
CA PHE A 139 0.22 -0.71 15.48
C PHE A 139 -0.81 0.41 15.73
N LEU A 140 -2.05 0.03 16.05
CA LEU A 140 -3.10 0.97 16.37
C LEU A 140 -2.80 1.72 17.67
N ASP A 141 -2.36 1.02 18.72
CA ASP A 141 -1.97 1.66 19.99
C ASP A 141 -0.85 2.69 19.78
N LEU A 142 0.16 2.34 18.98
CA LEU A 142 1.26 3.24 18.66
C LEU A 142 0.76 4.47 17.90
N SER A 143 -0.10 4.30 16.90
CA SER A 143 -0.67 5.40 16.11
C SER A 143 -1.54 6.33 16.98
N VAL A 144 -2.37 5.77 17.86
CA VAL A 144 -3.19 6.55 18.80
C VAL A 144 -2.30 7.35 19.73
N ARG A 145 -1.26 6.73 20.31
CA ARG A 145 -0.33 7.40 21.22
C ARG A 145 0.45 8.54 20.57
N GLN A 146 0.80 8.41 19.28
CA GLN A 146 1.44 9.47 18.50
C GLN A 146 0.54 10.70 18.37
N ILE A 147 -0.73 10.49 18.03
CA ILE A 147 -1.69 11.59 17.83
C ILE A 147 -2.13 12.20 19.17
N GLU A 148 -2.32 11.38 20.20
CA GLU A 148 -2.61 11.84 21.55
C GLU A 148 -1.48 12.75 22.07
N HIS A 149 -0.22 12.31 21.95
CA HIS A 149 0.93 13.13 22.32
C HIS A 149 1.01 14.43 21.52
N LEU A 150 0.67 14.39 20.22
CA LEU A 150 0.63 15.58 19.37
C LEU A 150 -0.45 16.58 19.83
N ASN A 151 -1.65 16.08 20.15
CA ASN A 151 -2.76 16.88 20.66
C ASN A 151 -2.42 17.52 22.01
N GLU A 152 -1.82 16.77 22.94
CA GLU A 152 -1.39 17.28 24.24
C GLU A 152 -0.27 18.33 24.12
N LYS A 153 0.74 18.05 23.28
CA LYS A 153 1.93 18.92 23.14
C LYS A 153 1.60 20.28 22.55
N TYR A 154 0.73 20.32 21.54
CA TYR A 154 0.39 21.56 20.83
C TYR A 154 -0.99 22.13 21.20
N ASN A 155 -1.72 21.46 22.11
CA ASN A 155 -3.07 21.82 22.51
C ASN A 155 -4.03 21.96 21.31
N VAL A 156 -3.99 20.97 20.42
CA VAL A 156 -4.78 20.87 19.19
C VAL A 156 -5.68 19.64 19.23
N ASN A 157 -6.68 19.58 18.35
CA ASN A 157 -7.52 18.40 18.18
C ASN A 157 -7.45 17.91 16.73
N VAL A 158 -6.48 17.04 16.46
CA VAL A 158 -6.30 16.39 15.16
C VAL A 158 -7.19 15.14 15.08
N PRO A 159 -8.16 15.07 14.15
CA PRO A 159 -8.97 13.88 13.94
C PRO A 159 -8.11 12.73 13.43
N PHE A 160 -8.30 11.55 14.01
CA PHE A 160 -7.65 10.31 13.61
C PHE A 160 -8.65 9.39 12.92
N ILE A 161 -8.43 9.10 11.64
CA ILE A 161 -9.38 8.44 10.77
C ILE A 161 -8.84 7.07 10.37
N LEU A 162 -9.66 6.03 10.48
CA LEU A 162 -9.31 4.69 9.99
C LEU A 162 -10.19 4.33 8.79
N MET A 163 -9.53 4.09 7.66
CA MET A 163 -10.18 3.53 6.47
C MET A 163 -10.16 2.01 6.58
N ASN A 164 -11.29 1.42 6.98
CA ASN A 164 -11.46 0.00 7.17
C ASN A 164 -11.85 -0.70 5.85
N SER A 165 -11.97 -2.01 5.92
CA SER A 165 -12.60 -2.87 4.91
C SER A 165 -13.70 -3.70 5.56
N PHE A 166 -14.59 -4.30 4.78
CA PHE A 166 -15.58 -5.28 5.29
C PHE A 166 -14.95 -6.50 6.00
N ASN A 167 -13.63 -6.71 5.87
CA ASN A 167 -12.88 -7.73 6.60
C ASN A 167 -12.34 -7.27 7.95
N THR A 168 -12.30 -5.95 8.20
CA THR A 168 -11.59 -5.35 9.34
C THR A 168 -12.47 -4.44 10.19
N ASP A 169 -13.60 -3.96 9.66
CA ASP A 169 -14.43 -2.94 10.29
C ASP A 169 -15.02 -3.39 11.63
N GLU A 170 -15.64 -4.57 11.69
CA GLU A 170 -16.23 -5.13 12.92
C GLU A 170 -15.19 -5.34 14.03
N ASP A 171 -14.01 -5.86 13.68
CA ASP A 171 -12.90 -6.08 14.62
C ASP A 171 -12.35 -4.75 15.13
N THR A 172 -12.20 -3.78 14.23
CA THR A 172 -11.68 -2.45 14.55
C THR A 172 -12.66 -1.68 15.47
N ALA A 173 -13.97 -1.75 15.18
CA ALA A 173 -15.00 -1.09 15.98
C ALA A 173 -15.02 -1.58 17.44
N ARG A 174 -14.77 -2.88 17.68
CA ARG A 174 -14.66 -3.45 19.02
C ARG A 174 -13.44 -2.92 19.79
N ILE A 175 -12.32 -2.71 19.09
CA ILE A 175 -11.06 -2.32 19.71
C ILE A 175 -11.00 -0.82 19.99
N ILE A 176 -11.61 0.01 19.13
CA ILE A 176 -11.63 1.47 19.32
C ILE A 176 -12.28 1.87 20.65
N GLN A 177 -13.20 1.05 21.18
CA GLN A 177 -13.82 1.29 22.49
C GLN A 177 -12.79 1.44 23.63
N LYS A 178 -11.62 0.81 23.51
CA LYS A 178 -10.49 0.97 24.44
C LYS A 178 -10.04 2.43 24.57
N TYR A 179 -10.16 3.23 23.51
CA TYR A 179 -9.63 4.59 23.45
C TYR A 179 -10.66 5.68 23.78
N GLN A 180 -11.86 5.33 24.25
CA GLN A 180 -12.93 6.32 24.51
C GLN A 180 -12.55 7.40 25.53
N ASN A 181 -11.64 7.10 26.46
CA ASN A 181 -11.16 8.03 27.48
C ASN A 181 -9.87 8.75 27.11
N HIS A 182 -9.34 8.53 25.91
CA HIS A 182 -8.12 9.19 25.43
C HIS A 182 -8.44 10.54 24.79
N ASN A 183 -7.47 11.46 24.77
CA ASN A 183 -7.64 12.80 24.17
C ASN A 183 -7.49 12.76 22.63
N ILE A 184 -8.35 11.98 21.98
CA ILE A 184 -8.29 11.75 20.54
C ILE A 184 -9.69 11.53 19.96
N ASN A 185 -9.98 12.20 18.85
CA ASN A 185 -11.20 11.98 18.09
C ASN A 185 -10.96 10.92 17.01
N ILE A 186 -11.40 9.69 17.26
CA ILE A 186 -11.27 8.57 16.33
C ILE A 186 -12.54 8.46 15.46
N LEU A 187 -12.36 8.59 14.15
CA LEU A 187 -13.40 8.41 13.14
C LEU A 187 -13.10 7.16 12.31
N THR A 188 -14.13 6.45 11.86
CA THR A 188 -13.97 5.31 10.97
C THR A 188 -14.92 5.42 9.78
N PHE A 189 -14.48 4.86 8.65
CA PHE A 189 -15.36 4.58 7.52
C PHE A 189 -14.88 3.33 6.81
N ASN A 190 -15.79 2.70 6.09
CA ASN A 190 -15.51 1.49 5.35
C ASN A 190 -15.28 1.83 3.87
N GLN A 191 -14.27 1.20 3.27
CA GLN A 191 -14.08 1.27 1.83
C GLN A 191 -15.07 0.38 1.09
N SER A 192 -15.22 0.60 -0.21
CA SER A 192 -16.15 -0.12 -1.06
C SER A 192 -15.83 -1.62 -1.12
N ARG A 193 -16.85 -2.42 -1.43
CA ARG A 193 -16.74 -3.88 -1.58
C ARG A 193 -17.10 -4.32 -2.99
N TYR A 194 -16.13 -4.82 -3.75
CA TYR A 194 -16.34 -5.23 -5.15
C TYR A 194 -16.38 -6.75 -5.34
N PRO A 195 -17.17 -7.23 -6.32
CA PRO A 195 -17.26 -8.65 -6.63
C PRO A 195 -16.00 -9.10 -7.35
N ARG A 196 -15.38 -10.20 -6.90
CA ARG A 196 -14.33 -10.85 -7.69
C ARG A 196 -14.91 -11.28 -9.03
N VAL A 197 -14.08 -11.27 -10.08
CA VAL A 197 -14.50 -11.64 -11.42
C VAL A 197 -13.88 -12.98 -11.77
N ASP A 198 -14.68 -13.93 -12.23
CA ASP A 198 -14.17 -15.20 -12.73
C ASP A 198 -13.34 -14.98 -14.01
N LYS A 199 -12.15 -15.59 -14.07
CA LYS A 199 -11.17 -15.28 -15.13
C LYS A 199 -11.61 -15.75 -16.52
N GLU A 200 -12.39 -16.82 -16.59
CA GLU A 200 -12.81 -17.43 -17.86
C GLU A 200 -14.12 -16.83 -18.36
N SER A 201 -15.13 -16.80 -17.50
CA SER A 201 -16.47 -16.30 -17.84
C SER A 201 -16.56 -14.76 -17.84
N LEU A 202 -15.64 -14.07 -17.15
CA LEU A 202 -15.71 -12.63 -16.88
C LEU A 202 -17.02 -12.19 -16.21
N LEU A 203 -17.61 -13.08 -15.41
CA LEU A 203 -18.81 -12.82 -14.62
C LEU A 203 -18.45 -12.60 -13.14
N PRO A 204 -19.31 -11.91 -12.37
CA PRO A 204 -19.07 -11.76 -10.94
C PRO A 204 -19.16 -13.13 -10.26
N CYS A 205 -18.19 -13.45 -9.41
CA CYS A 205 -18.19 -14.66 -8.57
C CYS A 205 -19.37 -14.71 -7.59
N PRO A 206 -19.75 -13.62 -6.88
CA PRO A 206 -20.93 -13.65 -6.02
C PRO A 206 -22.22 -13.62 -6.84
N GLN A 207 -23.25 -14.36 -6.40
CA GLN A 207 -24.58 -14.37 -7.02
C GLN A 207 -25.56 -13.41 -6.34
N GLU A 208 -25.31 -13.11 -5.07
CA GLU A 208 -26.14 -12.27 -4.20
C GLU A 208 -25.28 -11.37 -3.31
N SER A 209 -25.85 -10.28 -2.77
CA SER A 209 -25.15 -9.30 -1.93
C SER A 209 -24.57 -9.86 -0.62
N GLU A 210 -25.15 -10.96 -0.11
CA GLU A 210 -24.74 -11.65 1.13
C GLU A 210 -23.91 -12.92 0.87
N SER A 211 -23.44 -13.13 -0.37
CA SER A 211 -22.54 -14.24 -0.70
C SER A 211 -21.29 -14.25 0.18
N GLU A 212 -20.63 -15.42 0.31
CA GLU A 212 -19.40 -15.60 1.08
C GLU A 212 -18.40 -14.43 0.90
N LYS A 213 -17.83 -13.93 2.02
CA LYS A 213 -16.84 -12.82 2.02
C LYS A 213 -15.65 -13.07 1.08
N THR A 214 -15.32 -14.34 0.83
CA THR A 214 -14.26 -14.81 -0.08
C THR A 214 -14.52 -14.47 -1.55
N ASN A 215 -15.78 -14.23 -1.95
CA ASN A 215 -16.14 -13.84 -3.31
C ASN A 215 -16.03 -12.33 -3.55
N TRP A 216 -15.75 -11.56 -2.49
CA TRP A 216 -15.59 -10.12 -2.53
C TRP A 216 -14.13 -9.71 -2.29
N TYR A 217 -13.80 -8.46 -2.60
CA TYR A 217 -12.51 -7.86 -2.27
C TYR A 217 -12.63 -6.33 -2.13
N PRO A 218 -11.79 -5.69 -1.31
CA PRO A 218 -11.65 -4.24 -1.32
C PRO A 218 -10.87 -3.80 -2.58
N PRO A 219 -11.30 -2.76 -3.31
CA PRO A 219 -10.71 -2.33 -4.58
C PRO A 219 -9.37 -1.58 -4.49
N GLY A 220 -8.55 -1.94 -3.50
CA GLY A 220 -7.28 -1.29 -3.21
C GLY A 220 -7.45 0.07 -2.55
N HIS A 221 -6.33 0.69 -2.20
CA HIS A 221 -6.32 1.95 -1.45
C HIS A 221 -6.64 3.19 -2.31
N GLY A 222 -6.78 3.06 -3.65
CA GLY A 222 -7.26 4.14 -4.51
C GLY A 222 -8.75 4.47 -4.32
N ASP A 223 -9.55 3.54 -3.78
CA ASP A 223 -10.97 3.75 -3.45
C ASP A 223 -11.20 4.76 -2.31
N ILE A 224 -10.13 5.22 -1.67
CA ILE A 224 -10.20 6.23 -0.61
C ILE A 224 -11.00 7.46 -1.03
N PHE A 225 -10.89 7.91 -2.29
CA PHE A 225 -11.56 9.13 -2.74
C PHE A 225 -13.08 8.93 -2.83
N ASP A 226 -13.52 7.81 -3.41
CA ASP A 226 -14.93 7.41 -3.47
C ASP A 226 -15.49 7.15 -2.07
N ALA A 227 -14.81 6.34 -1.27
CA ALA A 227 -15.27 5.95 0.06
C ALA A 227 -15.33 7.14 1.05
N LEU A 228 -14.35 8.05 0.99
CA LEU A 228 -14.34 9.25 1.84
C LEU A 228 -15.48 10.21 1.45
N THR A 229 -15.77 10.35 0.16
CA THR A 229 -16.88 11.17 -0.35
C THR A 229 -18.23 10.55 0.01
N ASN A 230 -18.42 9.27 -0.28
CA ASN A 230 -19.67 8.53 -0.02
C ASN A 230 -20.01 8.42 1.48
N SER A 231 -19.00 8.40 2.35
CA SER A 231 -19.20 8.41 3.80
C SER A 231 -19.68 9.77 4.35
N GLY A 232 -19.60 10.84 3.54
CA GLY A 232 -19.85 12.22 3.96
C GLY A 232 -18.81 12.76 4.95
N LEU A 233 -17.72 12.02 5.22
CA LEU A 233 -16.64 12.50 6.08
C LEU A 233 -15.85 13.63 5.42
N LEU A 234 -15.68 13.61 4.11
CA LEU A 234 -15.01 14.70 3.38
C LEU A 234 -15.65 16.06 3.70
N ASP A 235 -16.97 16.16 3.55
CA ASP A 235 -17.72 17.39 3.83
C ASP A 235 -17.68 17.77 5.30
N LYS A 236 -17.77 16.79 6.21
CA LYS A 236 -17.68 17.03 7.65
C LYS A 236 -16.31 17.59 8.07
N LEU A 237 -15.23 17.07 7.50
CA LEU A 237 -13.86 17.56 7.78
C LEU A 237 -13.68 18.99 7.26
N ILE A 238 -14.13 19.27 6.04
CA ILE A 238 -14.08 20.61 5.46
C ILE A 238 -14.92 21.59 6.30
N ALA A 239 -16.13 21.20 6.70
CA ALA A 239 -17.00 22.00 7.57
C ALA A 239 -16.40 22.24 8.96
N ALA A 240 -15.61 21.29 9.47
CA ALA A 240 -14.86 21.42 10.72
C ALA A 240 -13.58 22.27 10.58
N GLY A 241 -13.34 22.90 9.42
CA GLY A 241 -12.19 23.76 9.18
C GLY A 241 -10.89 23.01 8.84
N LYS A 242 -10.97 21.70 8.57
CA LYS A 242 -9.80 20.92 8.12
C LYS A 242 -9.56 21.17 6.63
N GLU A 243 -8.32 21.42 6.26
CA GLU A 243 -7.91 21.70 4.89
C GLU A 243 -7.03 20.60 4.29
N TYR A 244 -6.28 19.88 5.14
CA TYR A 244 -5.29 18.88 4.71
C TYR A 244 -5.53 17.53 5.36
N ILE A 245 -5.23 16.46 4.63
CA ILE A 245 -5.26 15.09 5.13
C ILE A 245 -3.92 14.40 4.91
N PHE A 246 -3.37 13.81 5.98
CA PHE A 246 -2.18 12.97 5.93
C PHE A 246 -2.58 11.50 5.91
N ILE A 247 -2.27 10.79 4.82
CA ILE A 247 -2.66 9.42 4.55
C ILE A 247 -1.43 8.52 4.60
N SER A 248 -1.47 7.44 5.38
CA SER A 248 -0.39 6.47 5.43
C SER A 248 -0.89 5.07 5.81
N ASN A 249 -0.07 4.05 5.58
CA ASN A 249 -0.40 2.69 5.99
C ASN A 249 -0.31 2.54 7.52
N VAL A 250 -1.24 1.80 8.13
CA VAL A 250 -1.18 1.51 9.57
C VAL A 250 0.05 0.67 9.96
N ASP A 251 0.59 -0.10 9.02
CA ASP A 251 1.78 -0.92 9.23
C ASP A 251 3.11 -0.20 8.94
N ASN A 252 3.06 1.10 8.58
CA ASN A 252 4.25 1.94 8.49
C ASN A 252 4.41 2.76 9.78
N LEU A 253 5.32 2.32 10.65
CA LEU A 253 5.56 2.97 11.94
C LEU A 253 6.37 4.27 11.83
N GLY A 254 7.05 4.49 10.71
CA GLY A 254 7.78 5.72 10.42
C GLY A 254 6.88 6.87 9.96
N ALA A 255 5.62 6.57 9.60
CA ALA A 255 4.67 7.56 9.09
C ALA A 255 4.05 8.41 10.21
N VAL A 256 4.84 9.33 10.74
CA VAL A 256 4.45 10.31 11.78
C VAL A 256 4.13 11.66 11.15
N VAL A 257 3.30 12.48 11.80
CA VAL A 257 3.01 13.84 11.32
C VAL A 257 4.30 14.68 11.32
N ASP A 258 4.59 15.33 10.19
CA ASP A 258 5.76 16.18 10.00
C ASP A 258 5.34 17.60 9.64
N LEU A 259 5.69 18.55 10.50
CA LEU A 259 5.32 19.95 10.33
C LEU A 259 6.04 20.61 9.15
N ASN A 260 7.28 20.22 8.86
CA ASN A 260 8.06 20.81 7.77
C ASN A 260 7.42 20.47 6.42
N ILE A 261 6.97 19.21 6.27
CA ILE A 261 6.27 18.75 5.07
C ILE A 261 4.93 19.49 4.92
N MET A 262 4.18 19.60 6.01
CA MET A 262 2.89 20.28 5.98
C MET A 262 3.04 21.77 5.64
N GLN A 263 4.02 22.45 6.22
CA GLN A 263 4.30 23.86 5.90
C GLN A 263 4.70 24.03 4.43
N THR A 264 5.57 23.14 3.93
CA THR A 264 5.98 23.15 2.51
C THR A 264 4.79 22.98 1.57
N MET A 265 3.83 22.12 1.93
CA MET A 265 2.60 21.94 1.15
C MET A 265 1.78 23.22 1.07
N ILE A 266 1.67 23.95 2.19
CA ILE A 266 0.96 25.23 2.27
C ILE A 266 1.70 26.29 1.44
N ASP A 267 3.00 26.43 1.63
CA ASP A 267 3.80 27.48 0.96
C ASP A 267 3.86 27.28 -0.55
N ALA A 268 3.98 26.03 -0.99
CA ALA A 268 3.94 25.68 -2.41
C ALA A 268 2.54 25.70 -3.02
N GLN A 269 1.48 25.89 -2.20
CA GLN A 269 0.08 25.72 -2.60
C GLN A 269 -0.13 24.38 -3.33
N ALA A 270 0.55 23.34 -2.86
CA ALA A 270 0.50 22.02 -3.46
C ALA A 270 -0.81 21.33 -3.05
N GLU A 271 -1.58 20.84 -4.03
CA GLU A 271 -2.80 20.11 -3.72
C GLU A 271 -2.52 18.65 -3.29
N TYR A 272 -1.36 18.12 -3.67
CA TYR A 272 -0.96 16.74 -3.40
C TYR A 272 0.55 16.63 -3.21
N VAL A 273 0.97 16.03 -2.10
CA VAL A 273 2.37 15.75 -1.79
C VAL A 273 2.56 14.26 -1.57
N MET A 274 3.51 13.67 -2.28
CA MET A 274 3.90 12.27 -2.11
C MET A 274 5.30 12.19 -1.49
N GLU A 275 5.41 11.59 -0.31
CA GLU A 275 6.73 11.30 0.25
C GLU A 275 7.38 10.16 -0.55
N VAL A 276 8.59 10.41 -1.04
CA VAL A 276 9.44 9.43 -1.70
C VAL A 276 10.70 9.23 -0.88
N THR A 277 11.35 8.07 -1.01
CA THR A 277 12.64 7.84 -0.35
C THR A 277 13.59 7.11 -1.29
N ASP A 278 14.89 7.12 -0.98
CA ASP A 278 15.90 6.53 -1.84
C ASP A 278 15.73 4.99 -1.94
N LYS A 279 15.80 4.48 -3.17
CA LYS A 279 15.68 3.05 -3.48
C LYS A 279 16.89 2.29 -2.96
N THR A 280 16.64 1.23 -2.19
CA THR A 280 17.65 0.20 -1.91
C THR A 280 17.48 -0.99 -2.86
N LYS A 281 18.38 -1.98 -2.76
CA LYS A 281 18.28 -3.24 -3.51
C LYS A 281 16.96 -4.00 -3.25
N ALA A 282 16.31 -3.78 -2.11
CA ALA A 282 15.02 -4.38 -1.78
C ALA A 282 13.83 -3.68 -2.46
N ASP A 283 14.00 -2.42 -2.88
CA ASP A 283 12.91 -1.54 -3.32
C ASP A 283 12.85 -1.36 -4.85
N VAL A 284 13.66 -2.12 -5.60
CA VAL A 284 13.83 -1.94 -7.06
C VAL A 284 12.53 -2.05 -7.86
N LYS A 285 11.55 -2.79 -7.35
CA LYS A 285 10.23 -2.98 -7.97
C LYS A 285 9.20 -1.92 -7.56
N GLY A 286 9.53 -1.05 -6.61
CA GLY A 286 8.62 -0.01 -6.14
C GLY A 286 8.38 1.07 -7.19
N GLY A 287 7.14 1.56 -7.26
CA GLY A 287 6.75 2.68 -8.11
C GLY A 287 7.55 3.95 -7.80
N THR A 288 7.77 4.78 -8.83
CA THR A 288 8.58 6.01 -8.75
C THR A 288 7.84 7.19 -9.36
N ILE A 289 8.13 8.40 -8.88
CA ILE A 289 7.67 9.63 -9.54
C ILE A 289 8.52 9.87 -10.78
N ILE A 290 7.86 10.23 -11.88
CA ILE A 290 8.45 10.66 -13.15
C ILE A 290 7.81 11.96 -13.63
N ASP A 291 8.48 12.68 -14.52
CA ASP A 291 7.85 13.71 -15.34
C ASP A 291 7.33 13.05 -16.63
N TYR A 292 6.04 13.22 -16.90
CA TYR A 292 5.39 12.76 -18.12
C TYR A 292 4.50 13.88 -18.66
N ASP A 293 4.82 14.38 -19.86
CA ASP A 293 4.19 15.55 -20.47
C ASP A 293 4.15 16.79 -19.53
N GLY A 294 5.22 16.99 -18.75
CA GLY A 294 5.38 18.14 -17.85
C GLY A 294 4.66 18.03 -16.50
N LYS A 295 3.94 16.92 -16.24
CA LYS A 295 3.25 16.66 -14.97
C LYS A 295 3.94 15.53 -14.19
N ALA A 296 3.92 15.63 -12.87
CA ALA A 296 4.36 14.56 -11.99
C ALA A 296 3.38 13.38 -12.08
N ARG A 297 3.89 12.17 -12.35
CA ARG A 297 3.10 10.94 -12.45
C ARG A 297 3.80 9.80 -11.71
N LEU A 298 3.01 8.94 -11.06
CA LEU A 298 3.52 7.70 -10.50
C LEU A 298 3.62 6.64 -11.60
N LEU A 299 4.84 6.15 -11.84
CA LEU A 299 5.12 5.02 -12.73
C LEU A 299 5.26 3.74 -11.90
N GLU A 300 4.38 2.77 -12.16
CA GLU A 300 4.41 1.45 -11.56
C GLU A 300 5.01 0.40 -12.50
N VAL A 301 5.61 -0.65 -11.94
CA VAL A 301 6.25 -1.73 -12.72
C VAL A 301 5.30 -2.38 -13.74
N ALA A 302 4.00 -2.46 -13.42
CA ALA A 302 2.98 -3.04 -14.30
C ALA A 302 2.73 -2.22 -15.58
N GLN A 303 3.08 -0.94 -15.57
CA GLN A 303 2.92 -0.01 -16.70
C GLN A 303 4.15 0.00 -17.62
N VAL A 304 5.28 -0.54 -17.14
CA VAL A 304 6.55 -0.56 -17.85
C VAL A 304 6.52 -1.60 -18.97
N PRO A 305 6.85 -1.23 -20.23
CA PRO A 305 7.03 -2.21 -21.29
C PRO A 305 8.08 -3.26 -20.93
N LYS A 306 7.86 -4.51 -21.30
CA LYS A 306 8.74 -5.64 -20.92
C LYS A 306 10.21 -5.41 -21.28
N ASP A 307 10.47 -4.73 -22.39
CA ASP A 307 11.82 -4.48 -22.91
C ASP A 307 12.60 -3.44 -22.07
N HIS A 308 11.91 -2.64 -21.24
CA HIS A 308 12.52 -1.61 -20.38
C HIS A 308 12.43 -1.93 -18.88
N LEU A 309 12.05 -3.16 -18.50
CA LEU A 309 11.94 -3.56 -17.10
C LEU A 309 13.28 -3.47 -16.34
N ASP A 310 14.38 -3.83 -17.00
CA ASP A 310 15.72 -3.75 -16.40
C ASP A 310 16.16 -2.31 -16.17
N GLU A 311 15.76 -1.40 -17.06
CA GLU A 311 15.99 0.03 -16.89
C GLU A 311 15.19 0.61 -15.72
N PHE A 312 13.93 0.21 -15.58
CA PHE A 312 13.09 0.61 -14.44
C PHE A 312 13.65 0.13 -13.10
N CYS A 313 14.15 -1.11 -13.06
CA CYS A 313 14.75 -1.70 -11.86
C CYS A 313 16.14 -1.12 -11.53
N SER A 314 16.73 -0.32 -12.43
CA SER A 314 18.03 0.29 -12.22
C SER A 314 17.96 1.45 -11.23
N THR A 315 18.56 1.27 -10.05
CA THR A 315 18.69 2.31 -9.02
C THR A 315 19.55 3.50 -9.46
N ARG A 316 20.27 3.39 -10.59
CA ARG A 316 21.03 4.49 -11.18
C ARG A 316 20.14 5.46 -11.95
N LYS A 317 19.13 4.94 -12.66
CA LYS A 317 18.15 5.74 -13.41
C LYS A 317 17.05 6.24 -12.50
N PHE A 318 16.39 5.33 -11.79
CA PHE A 318 15.32 5.65 -10.85
C PHE A 318 15.87 5.53 -9.43
N LYS A 319 16.13 6.67 -8.81
CA LYS A 319 16.81 6.73 -7.50
C LYS A 319 15.85 6.69 -6.31
N ILE A 320 14.60 7.04 -6.53
CA ILE A 320 13.56 7.21 -5.50
C ILE A 320 12.41 6.24 -5.71
N PHE A 321 11.62 5.97 -4.68
CA PHE A 321 10.36 5.25 -4.76
C PHE A 321 9.32 5.81 -3.81
N ASN A 322 8.04 5.54 -4.12
CA ASN A 322 6.89 5.97 -3.33
C ASN A 322 6.83 5.23 -1.98
N THR A 323 6.72 5.99 -0.89
CA THR A 323 6.55 5.45 0.47
C THR A 323 5.08 5.15 0.83
N ASN A 324 4.15 5.63 0.01
CA ASN A 324 2.70 5.66 0.27
C ASN A 324 2.31 6.49 1.51
N ASN A 325 3.17 7.41 1.95
CA ASN A 325 2.83 8.52 2.83
C ASN A 325 2.46 9.72 1.96
N ILE A 326 1.21 10.16 2.04
CA ILE A 326 0.62 11.13 1.12
C ILE A 326 -0.05 12.23 1.92
N TRP A 327 0.10 13.46 1.45
CA TRP A 327 -0.61 14.62 1.96
C TRP A 327 -1.47 15.17 0.84
N ALA A 328 -2.74 15.42 1.11
CA ALA A 328 -3.67 15.90 0.10
C ALA A 328 -4.54 17.03 0.64
N ASN A 329 -4.90 17.97 -0.23
CA ASN A 329 -5.82 19.04 0.10
C ASN A 329 -7.28 18.53 -0.03
N LEU A 330 -8.06 18.68 1.03
CA LEU A 330 -9.44 18.19 1.10
C LEU A 330 -10.36 18.89 0.09
N LYS A 331 -10.17 20.20 -0.14
CA LYS A 331 -10.96 20.96 -1.12
C LYS A 331 -10.64 20.50 -2.54
N SER A 332 -9.37 20.24 -2.83
CA SER A 332 -8.94 19.72 -4.13
C SER A 332 -9.44 18.29 -4.36
N ILE A 333 -9.45 17.44 -3.33
CA ILE A 333 -10.11 16.12 -3.41
C ILE A 333 -11.58 16.29 -3.81
N LYS A 334 -12.31 17.18 -3.12
CA LYS A 334 -13.72 17.43 -3.43
C LYS A 334 -13.90 17.91 -4.88
N ARG A 335 -13.11 18.88 -5.33
CA ARG A 335 -13.13 19.40 -6.70
C ARG A 335 -12.93 18.28 -7.74
N VAL A 336 -11.86 17.50 -7.58
CA VAL A 336 -11.51 16.42 -8.53
C VAL A 336 -12.59 15.32 -8.57
N MET A 337 -13.23 15.04 -7.44
CA MET A 337 -14.35 14.09 -7.38
C MET A 337 -15.64 14.65 -8.00
N ASP A 338 -15.99 15.91 -7.73
CA ASP A 338 -17.18 16.57 -8.28
C ASP A 338 -17.09 16.75 -9.81
N GLU A 339 -15.87 16.91 -10.34
CA GLU A 339 -15.58 17.03 -11.78
C GLU A 339 -15.50 15.67 -12.52
N ASP A 340 -15.60 14.54 -11.80
CA ASP A 340 -15.38 13.17 -12.32
C ASP A 340 -14.04 13.03 -13.08
N ALA A 341 -13.03 13.78 -12.65
CA ALA A 341 -11.74 13.88 -13.34
C ALA A 341 -10.76 12.77 -12.94
N LEU A 342 -11.08 12.00 -11.88
CA LEU A 342 -10.16 11.03 -11.28
C LEU A 342 -10.05 9.73 -12.09
N SER A 343 -9.16 9.71 -13.08
CA SER A 343 -8.84 8.49 -13.85
C SER A 343 -7.55 7.82 -13.37
N LEU A 344 -7.65 6.91 -12.40
CA LEU A 344 -6.53 6.11 -11.89
C LEU A 344 -6.22 4.91 -12.80
N GLU A 345 -4.95 4.53 -12.88
CA GLU A 345 -4.54 3.32 -13.60
C GLU A 345 -5.07 2.06 -12.91
N ILE A 346 -5.58 1.13 -13.72
CA ILE A 346 -6.16 -0.13 -13.23
C ILE A 346 -5.05 -1.13 -12.94
N ILE A 347 -5.06 -1.68 -11.73
CA ILE A 347 -4.19 -2.79 -11.32
C ILE A 347 -5.00 -4.07 -11.40
N VAL A 348 -4.54 -5.01 -12.22
CA VAL A 348 -5.21 -6.30 -12.46
C VAL A 348 -4.51 -7.40 -11.66
N ASN A 349 -5.07 -7.73 -10.51
CA ASN A 349 -4.56 -8.78 -9.63
C ASN A 349 -5.20 -10.12 -10.01
N ASN A 350 -4.38 -11.07 -10.46
CA ASN A 350 -4.81 -12.44 -10.74
C ASN A 350 -4.57 -13.30 -9.50
N LYS A 351 -5.62 -13.92 -8.97
CA LYS A 351 -5.54 -14.81 -7.79
C LYS A 351 -6.23 -16.15 -8.08
N VAL A 352 -5.94 -17.13 -7.23
CA VAL A 352 -6.64 -18.40 -7.19
C VAL A 352 -7.32 -18.47 -5.83
N THR A 353 -8.62 -18.75 -5.80
CA THR A 353 -9.37 -18.92 -4.56
C THR A 353 -8.99 -20.24 -3.90
N ASP A 354 -9.32 -20.41 -2.61
CA ASP A 354 -9.08 -21.67 -1.89
C ASP A 354 -9.81 -22.87 -2.55
N LYS A 355 -10.85 -22.61 -3.34
CA LYS A 355 -11.61 -23.59 -4.14
C LYS A 355 -10.92 -23.92 -5.49
N GLY A 356 -9.73 -23.38 -5.75
CA GLY A 356 -8.98 -23.59 -7.00
C GLY A 356 -9.45 -22.76 -8.19
N GLN A 357 -10.41 -21.85 -8.01
CA GLN A 357 -10.96 -21.03 -9.09
C GLN A 357 -10.04 -19.84 -9.39
N ALA A 358 -9.71 -19.63 -10.67
CA ALA A 358 -8.95 -18.48 -11.11
C ALA A 358 -9.83 -17.22 -11.17
N VAL A 359 -9.45 -16.18 -10.45
CA VAL A 359 -10.22 -14.94 -10.31
C VAL A 359 -9.37 -13.71 -10.60
N ILE A 360 -10.03 -12.65 -11.04
CA ILE A 360 -9.49 -11.33 -11.31
C ILE A 360 -10.03 -10.36 -10.25
N GLN A 361 -9.14 -9.50 -9.76
CA GLN A 361 -9.42 -8.36 -8.90
C GLN A 361 -8.93 -7.10 -9.60
N LEU A 362 -9.80 -6.09 -9.70
CA LEU A 362 -9.51 -4.80 -10.30
C LEU A 362 -9.36 -3.78 -9.19
N GLU A 363 -8.16 -3.28 -9.00
CA GLU A 363 -7.83 -2.34 -7.93
C GLU A 363 -7.26 -1.06 -8.52
N THR A 364 -7.20 0.00 -7.71
CA THR A 364 -6.51 1.24 -8.04
C THR A 364 -5.59 1.65 -6.91
N ALA A 365 -4.57 2.46 -7.24
CA ALA A 365 -3.61 2.97 -6.29
C ALA A 365 -3.79 4.47 -6.04
N ILE A 366 -3.82 4.87 -4.77
CA ILE A 366 -3.92 6.27 -4.34
C ILE A 366 -2.82 7.15 -4.95
N GLY A 367 -1.58 6.65 -5.02
CA GLY A 367 -0.46 7.40 -5.57
C GLY A 367 -0.58 7.71 -7.06
N ALA A 368 -1.38 6.94 -7.80
CA ALA A 368 -1.67 7.22 -9.21
C ALA A 368 -2.51 8.50 -9.41
N ALA A 369 -3.15 8.98 -8.33
CA ALA A 369 -3.97 10.18 -8.35
C ALA A 369 -3.15 11.46 -8.53
N ILE A 370 -1.84 11.44 -8.22
CA ILE A 370 -0.96 12.62 -8.21
C ILE A 370 -1.04 13.47 -9.49
N LYS A 371 -1.26 12.85 -10.66
CA LYS A 371 -1.33 13.52 -11.96
C LYS A 371 -2.58 14.40 -12.16
N HIS A 372 -3.60 14.22 -11.33
CA HIS A 372 -4.89 14.93 -11.40
C HIS A 372 -4.96 16.13 -10.46
N PHE A 373 -3.94 16.32 -9.63
CA PHE A 373 -3.85 17.43 -8.69
C PHE A 373 -2.90 18.49 -9.23
N ASP A 374 -3.26 19.75 -9.00
CA ASP A 374 -2.46 20.90 -9.40
C ASP A 374 -1.31 21.12 -8.41
N SER A 375 -0.17 21.58 -8.94
CA SER A 375 1.05 21.81 -8.15
C SER A 375 1.48 20.60 -7.33
N ALA A 376 1.22 19.38 -7.83
CA ALA A 376 1.58 18.16 -7.14
C ALA A 376 3.10 17.98 -7.07
N ILE A 377 3.62 17.70 -5.87
CA ILE A 377 5.06 17.56 -5.62
C ILE A 377 5.39 16.26 -4.88
N GLY A 378 6.63 15.81 -5.02
CA GLY A 378 7.26 14.79 -4.21
C GLY A 378 8.22 15.43 -3.21
N ILE A 379 8.40 14.78 -2.06
CA ILE A 379 9.43 15.15 -1.09
C ILE A 379 10.30 13.94 -0.80
N ASN A 380 11.61 14.04 -1.06
CA ASN A 380 12.56 12.98 -0.75
C ASN A 380 12.90 12.97 0.75
N VAL A 381 12.18 12.13 1.48
CA VAL A 381 12.28 11.96 2.94
C VAL A 381 13.34 10.93 3.33
N PRO A 382 13.95 11.08 4.53
CA PRO A 382 14.81 10.03 5.07
C PRO A 382 14.02 8.73 5.30
N ARG A 383 14.72 7.60 5.17
CA ARG A 383 14.13 6.26 5.35
C ARG A 383 13.54 6.04 6.74
N SER A 384 13.87 6.86 7.74
CA SER A 384 13.22 6.85 9.05
C SER A 384 11.70 7.03 8.98
N ARG A 385 11.17 7.67 7.93
CA ARG A 385 9.73 7.82 7.69
C ARG A 385 9.09 6.65 6.94
N PHE A 386 9.90 5.69 6.49
CA PHE A 386 9.47 4.49 5.79
C PHE A 386 9.96 3.24 6.52
N LEU A 387 9.20 2.86 7.56
CA LEU A 387 9.43 1.68 8.38
C LEU A 387 8.21 0.74 8.31
N PRO A 388 7.93 0.14 7.14
CA PRO A 388 6.83 -0.81 6.98
C PRO A 388 7.15 -2.16 7.62
N VAL A 389 6.16 -2.78 8.26
CA VAL A 389 6.28 -4.14 8.79
C VAL A 389 5.49 -5.09 7.93
N LYS A 390 6.13 -5.84 7.04
CA LYS A 390 5.46 -6.78 6.14
C LYS A 390 5.65 -8.24 6.54
N SER A 391 6.67 -8.53 7.32
CA SER A 391 7.09 -9.87 7.71
C SER A 391 7.57 -9.93 9.17
N CYS A 392 7.74 -11.14 9.70
CA CYS A 392 8.36 -11.34 11.01
C CYS A 392 9.84 -10.92 11.04
N SER A 393 10.52 -10.85 9.88
CA SER A 393 11.87 -10.29 9.80
C SER A 393 11.87 -8.81 10.16
N ASP A 394 10.87 -8.06 9.67
CA ASP A 394 10.70 -6.64 10.02
C ASP A 394 10.29 -6.47 11.49
N LEU A 395 9.44 -7.38 11.99
CA LEU A 395 9.03 -7.40 13.39
C LEU A 395 10.22 -7.62 14.32
N LEU A 396 11.19 -8.47 13.96
CA LEU A 396 12.41 -8.66 14.73
C LEU A 396 13.20 -7.36 14.87
N LEU A 397 13.33 -6.59 13.79
CA LEU A 397 14.04 -5.31 13.80
C LEU A 397 13.42 -4.36 14.82
N ILE A 398 12.09 -4.20 14.77
CA ILE A 398 11.35 -3.23 15.58
C ILE A 398 11.22 -3.66 17.05
N LYS A 399 11.07 -4.96 17.31
CA LYS A 399 11.04 -5.52 18.67
C LYS A 399 12.41 -5.45 19.36
N SER A 400 13.49 -5.28 18.61
CA SER A 400 14.85 -5.26 19.16
C SER A 400 15.24 -3.90 19.75
N LYS A 401 16.37 -3.90 20.47
CA LYS A 401 17.02 -2.68 20.99
C LYS A 401 17.58 -1.75 19.91
N LEU A 402 17.48 -2.13 18.63
CA LEU A 402 17.84 -1.25 17.52
C LEU A 402 16.99 0.03 17.48
N TYR A 403 15.77 -0.04 18.01
CA TYR A 403 14.89 1.10 18.12
C TYR A 403 14.59 1.42 19.59
N ASN A 404 14.39 2.70 19.89
CA ASN A 404 13.77 3.19 21.11
C ASN A 404 12.33 3.60 20.81
N LEU A 405 11.47 3.48 21.80
CA LEU A 405 10.07 3.86 21.70
C LEU A 405 9.78 5.05 22.60
N GLU A 406 9.47 6.19 22.00
CA GLU A 406 9.15 7.43 22.72
C GLU A 406 7.82 7.97 22.20
N HIS A 407 6.83 8.13 23.07
CA HIS A 407 5.51 8.67 22.72
C HIS A 407 4.82 7.98 21.52
N GLY A 408 5.03 6.66 21.36
CA GLY A 408 4.48 5.91 20.22
C GLY A 408 5.34 5.98 18.95
N VAL A 409 6.41 6.78 18.93
CA VAL A 409 7.33 6.91 17.80
C VAL A 409 8.55 6.01 18.02
N LEU A 410 8.92 5.26 16.97
CA LEU A 410 10.16 4.49 16.97
C LEU A 410 11.31 5.30 16.40
N THR A 411 12.36 5.47 17.18
CA THR A 411 13.59 6.15 16.79
C THR A 411 14.75 5.16 16.79
N MET A 412 15.61 5.20 15.78
CA MET A 412 16.80 4.33 15.76
C MET A 412 17.73 4.71 16.90
N ASP A 413 18.29 3.71 17.58
CA ASP A 413 19.16 3.92 18.72
C ASP A 413 20.45 4.64 18.32
N LYS A 414 20.89 5.61 19.14
CA LYS A 414 22.07 6.45 18.86
C LYS A 414 23.39 5.70 18.96
N SER A 415 23.43 4.57 19.65
CA SER A 415 24.61 3.70 19.75
C SER A 415 24.88 2.90 18.48
N ARG A 416 23.95 2.90 17.52
CA ARG A 416 24.17 2.27 16.21
C ARG A 416 25.22 3.06 15.42
N GLU A 417 26.44 2.52 15.35
CA GLU A 417 27.57 3.16 14.65
C GLU A 417 27.37 3.24 13.13
N PHE A 418 26.78 2.20 12.53
CA PHE A 418 26.55 2.13 11.09
C PHE A 418 25.13 2.59 10.74
N GLY A 419 25.03 3.68 9.98
CA GLY A 419 23.75 4.21 9.51
C GLY A 419 22.94 3.17 8.70
N GLY A 420 21.65 3.02 9.06
CA GLY A 420 20.71 2.16 8.34
C GLY A 420 20.29 0.92 9.11
N THR A 421 19.27 0.24 8.60
CA THR A 421 18.73 -1.00 9.19
C THR A 421 19.50 -2.23 8.70
N PRO A 422 19.85 -3.17 9.60
CA PRO A 422 20.46 -4.42 9.17
C PRO A 422 19.51 -5.25 8.32
N VAL A 423 20.09 -6.10 7.47
CA VAL A 423 19.32 -6.98 6.60
C VAL A 423 19.00 -8.26 7.37
N VAL A 424 17.73 -8.47 7.68
CA VAL A 424 17.24 -9.68 8.37
C VAL A 424 16.40 -10.51 7.40
N LYS A 425 16.73 -11.79 7.28
CA LYS A 425 15.97 -12.79 6.53
C LYS A 425 15.70 -14.01 7.40
N LEU A 426 14.47 -14.14 7.86
CA LEU A 426 14.01 -15.33 8.56
C LEU A 426 13.28 -16.26 7.58
N GLY A 427 13.54 -17.56 7.69
CA GLY A 427 12.94 -18.61 6.88
C GLY A 427 11.44 -18.80 7.13
N ASP A 428 10.83 -19.70 6.36
CA ASP A 428 9.39 -19.95 6.38
C ASP A 428 8.88 -20.41 7.76
N GLU A 429 9.74 -21.03 8.57
CA GLU A 429 9.44 -21.46 9.93
C GLU A 429 9.08 -20.29 10.87
N PHE A 430 9.50 -19.07 10.53
CA PHE A 430 9.24 -17.83 11.28
C PHE A 430 8.10 -17.00 10.66
N LYS A 431 7.51 -17.43 9.53
CA LYS A 431 6.53 -16.65 8.78
C LYS A 431 5.29 -16.26 9.59
N LYS A 432 4.85 -17.14 10.50
CA LYS A 432 3.71 -16.90 11.39
C LYS A 432 4.17 -16.28 12.71
N VAL A 433 3.47 -15.25 13.22
CA VAL A 433 3.81 -14.58 14.49
C VAL A 433 3.91 -15.57 15.65
N ALA A 434 2.95 -16.48 15.78
CA ALA A 434 2.97 -17.49 16.85
C ALA A 434 4.24 -18.37 16.82
N ASN A 435 4.73 -18.73 15.62
CA ASN A 435 5.97 -19.50 15.49
C ASN A 435 7.20 -18.63 15.75
N PHE A 436 7.20 -17.39 15.27
CA PHE A 436 8.24 -16.42 15.53
C PHE A 436 8.44 -16.22 17.04
N GLU A 437 7.36 -15.98 17.79
CA GLU A 437 7.40 -15.77 19.24
C GLU A 437 7.83 -17.04 19.99
N LYS A 438 7.36 -18.22 19.56
CA LYS A 438 7.81 -19.50 20.15
C LYS A 438 9.30 -19.75 19.95
N ARG A 439 9.87 -19.28 18.84
CA ARG A 439 11.28 -19.51 18.47
C ARG A 439 12.25 -18.54 19.12
N PHE A 440 11.80 -17.39 19.61
CA PHE A 440 12.64 -16.43 20.35
C PHE A 440 12.21 -16.37 21.81
N LYS A 441 12.95 -17.03 22.72
CA LYS A 441 12.68 -16.91 24.17
C LYS A 441 12.83 -15.47 24.67
N SER A 442 13.70 -14.68 24.04
CA SER A 442 13.77 -13.23 24.14
C SER A 442 14.27 -12.67 22.81
N ILE A 443 13.95 -11.42 22.50
CA ILE A 443 14.48 -10.76 21.30
C ILE A 443 16.00 -10.57 21.46
N PRO A 444 16.83 -11.04 20.50
CA PRO A 444 18.27 -10.90 20.57
C PRO A 444 18.70 -9.43 20.47
N ASN A 445 19.87 -9.11 21.05
CA ASN A 445 20.52 -7.84 20.80
C ASN A 445 21.15 -7.85 19.40
N ILE A 446 20.66 -6.98 18.52
CA ILE A 446 21.10 -6.86 17.12
C ILE A 446 21.66 -5.47 16.80
N THR A 447 22.04 -4.70 17.82
CA THR A 447 22.50 -3.30 17.66
C THR A 447 23.75 -3.19 16.78
N GLU A 448 24.58 -4.24 16.74
CA GLU A 448 25.83 -4.32 15.95
C GLU A 448 25.70 -5.31 14.77
N LEU A 449 24.48 -5.73 14.44
CA LEU A 449 24.23 -6.65 13.33
C LEU A 449 24.33 -5.93 11.99
N ASP A 450 24.81 -6.58 10.95
CA ASP A 450 24.73 -6.09 9.56
C ASP A 450 23.82 -6.98 8.70
N HIS A 451 23.98 -8.29 8.84
CA HIS A 451 23.22 -9.27 8.08
C HIS A 451 22.89 -10.49 8.94
N LEU A 452 21.60 -10.85 8.99
CA LEU A 452 21.11 -12.09 9.60
C LEU A 452 20.35 -12.88 8.56
N THR A 453 20.75 -14.14 8.35
CA THR A 453 19.94 -15.12 7.63
C THR A 453 19.72 -16.33 8.51
N VAL A 454 18.47 -16.71 8.73
CA VAL A 454 18.08 -17.89 9.50
C VAL A 454 17.19 -18.75 8.62
N SER A 455 17.54 -20.02 8.45
CA SER A 455 16.78 -20.98 7.64
C SER A 455 16.63 -22.31 8.39
N GLY A 456 15.45 -22.93 8.31
CA GLY A 456 15.16 -24.22 8.92
C GLY A 456 14.70 -24.11 10.38
N ASP A 457 14.64 -25.25 11.07
CA ASP A 457 14.15 -25.36 12.45
C ASP A 457 15.14 -24.80 13.48
N VAL A 458 15.18 -23.46 13.60
CA VAL A 458 16.08 -22.73 14.51
C VAL A 458 15.29 -22.09 15.65
N SER A 459 15.85 -22.11 16.86
CA SER A 459 15.31 -21.42 18.04
C SER A 459 16.42 -20.72 18.82
N PHE A 460 16.06 -19.63 19.51
CA PHE A 460 16.97 -18.73 20.21
C PHE A 460 16.63 -18.66 21.69
N GLY A 461 17.67 -18.85 22.51
CA GLY A 461 17.63 -18.68 23.96
C GLY A 461 17.48 -17.23 24.41
N LYS A 462 17.53 -17.03 25.73
CA LYS A 462 17.48 -15.70 26.36
C LYS A 462 18.81 -14.98 26.24
N GLY A 463 18.80 -13.66 26.05
CA GLY A 463 20.02 -12.83 26.12
C GLY A 463 21.04 -13.08 25.01
N VAL A 464 20.61 -13.58 23.84
CA VAL A 464 21.49 -13.78 22.68
C VAL A 464 21.92 -12.42 22.09
N ARG A 465 23.19 -12.31 21.69
CA ARG A 465 23.73 -11.18 20.91
C ARG A 465 24.13 -11.64 19.51
N LEU A 466 23.76 -10.88 18.49
CA LEU A 466 24.11 -11.09 17.09
C LEU A 466 24.81 -9.84 16.55
N ALA A 467 26.02 -10.00 16.00
CA ALA A 467 26.84 -8.90 15.48
C ALA A 467 27.51 -9.25 14.14
N GLY A 468 27.73 -8.22 13.31
CA GLY A 468 28.28 -8.38 11.96
C GLY A 468 27.39 -9.25 11.06
N THR A 469 27.97 -10.26 10.42
CA THR A 469 27.23 -11.20 9.56
C THR A 469 26.99 -12.55 10.26
N CYS A 470 25.72 -12.87 10.54
CA CYS A 470 25.30 -14.14 11.11
C CYS A 470 24.45 -14.93 10.11
N ILE A 471 24.86 -16.16 9.80
CA ILE A 471 24.10 -17.07 8.93
C ILE A 471 23.87 -18.37 9.70
N ILE A 472 22.62 -18.74 9.94
CA ILE A 472 22.25 -19.94 10.70
C ILE A 472 21.34 -20.80 9.82
N VAL A 473 21.80 -21.99 9.46
CA VAL A 473 21.07 -22.89 8.56
C VAL A 473 20.95 -24.27 9.20
N ALA A 474 19.74 -24.59 9.64
CA ALA A 474 19.34 -25.95 9.96
C ALA A 474 18.85 -26.61 8.66
N THR A 475 19.55 -27.65 8.20
CA THR A 475 19.12 -28.42 7.02
C THR A 475 17.86 -29.22 7.35
N GLU A 476 17.18 -29.72 6.32
CA GLU A 476 15.97 -30.53 6.48
C GLU A 476 16.18 -31.69 7.48
N GLY A 477 15.23 -31.86 8.40
CA GLY A 477 15.28 -32.85 9.47
C GLY A 477 16.17 -32.50 10.67
N ASN A 478 17.00 -31.46 10.57
CA ASN A 478 17.84 -31.00 11.67
C ASN A 478 17.21 -29.82 12.41
N LYS A 479 17.54 -29.71 13.70
CA LYS A 479 17.11 -28.63 14.58
C LYS A 479 18.31 -27.94 15.19
N ILE A 480 18.29 -26.61 15.31
CA ILE A 480 19.33 -25.85 16.00
C ILE A 480 18.69 -25.04 17.12
N VAL A 481 19.15 -25.27 18.35
CA VAL A 481 18.82 -24.44 19.52
C VAL A 481 20.04 -23.61 19.88
N ILE A 482 19.96 -22.28 19.70
CA ILE A 482 20.99 -21.35 20.15
C ILE A 482 20.84 -21.17 21.68
N PRO A 483 21.85 -21.53 22.50
CA PRO A 483 21.76 -21.44 23.95
C PRO A 483 21.55 -20.01 24.48
N ASP A 484 21.10 -19.92 25.74
CA ASP A 484 20.99 -18.67 26.47
C ASP A 484 22.38 -17.99 26.60
N GLY A 485 22.42 -16.65 26.48
CA GLY A 485 23.63 -15.83 26.59
C GLY A 485 24.61 -15.94 25.41
N THR A 486 24.27 -16.69 24.36
CA THR A 486 25.17 -16.90 23.22
C THR A 486 25.49 -15.58 22.51
N ASN A 487 26.77 -15.33 22.26
CA ASN A 487 27.24 -14.22 21.43
C ASN A 487 27.74 -14.74 20.08
N LEU A 488 27.08 -14.35 18.99
CA LEU A 488 27.45 -14.72 17.63
C LEU A 488 27.92 -13.48 16.88
N GLU A 489 29.15 -13.54 16.37
CA GLU A 489 29.75 -12.44 15.61
C GLU A 489 30.51 -12.98 14.41
N ASN A 490 30.09 -12.57 13.21
CA ASN A 490 30.72 -13.00 11.94
C ASN A 490 30.82 -14.53 11.81
N LYS A 491 29.71 -15.24 12.10
CA LYS A 491 29.64 -16.71 12.13
C LYS A 491 28.62 -17.26 11.14
N LEU A 492 28.98 -18.40 10.57
CA LEU A 492 28.08 -19.32 9.89
C LEU A 492 27.90 -20.56 10.77
N ILE A 493 26.66 -20.88 11.11
CA ILE A 493 26.28 -22.04 11.93
C ILE A 493 25.43 -22.97 11.10
N THR A 494 25.83 -24.24 11.03
CA THR A 494 25.07 -25.32 10.41
C THR A 494 25.16 -26.57 11.27
N GLY A 495 24.18 -27.47 11.11
CA GLY A 495 24.18 -28.78 11.78
C GLY A 495 22.91 -29.03 12.58
N ASN A 496 23.05 -29.83 13.64
CA ASN A 496 21.97 -30.26 14.51
C ASN A 496 22.41 -30.14 15.97
N LEU A 497 21.67 -29.37 16.77
CA LEU A 497 21.89 -29.18 18.18
C LEU A 497 20.54 -29.05 18.90
N SER A 498 20.25 -30.01 19.77
CA SER A 498 19.09 -29.98 20.66
C SER A 498 19.57 -29.84 22.11
N ILE A 499 18.98 -28.88 22.83
CA ILE A 499 19.22 -28.66 24.26
C ILE A 499 17.97 -29.15 24.99
N ILE A 500 18.15 -29.97 26.01
CA ILE A 500 17.09 -30.55 26.84
C ILE A 500 17.22 -29.93 28.24
N ASP A 501 16.10 -29.53 28.84
CA ASP A 501 16.10 -29.04 30.21
C ASP A 501 16.51 -30.20 31.15
N HIS A 502 17.49 -29.95 32.03
CA HIS A 502 18.02 -30.93 32.98
C HIS A 502 17.18 -31.05 34.25
#